data_AF-A0A820KSG7-F1
#
_entry.id   AF-A0A820KSG7-F1
#
_cell.length_a   1.000
_cell.length_b   1.000
_cell.length_c   1.000
_cell.angle_alpha   90.00
_cell.angle_beta   90.00
_cell.angle_gamma   90.00
#
_symmetry.space_group_name_H-M   'P 1'
#
loop_
_entity.id
_entity.type
_entity.pdbx_description
1 polymer ?
#
loop_
_entity_poly.entity_id
_entity_poly.type
_entity_poly.pdbx_seq_one_letter_code
_entity_poly.pdbx_strand_id
1 'polypeptide(L)'
;LRIHHLNISPTSSRFIIADFGSSHGHNSIQAIKIIIQYLQQSNKLSTSPLVIHNDLPTNDWTTLFQLLAEDNSYHGVANGHSFYQQCLPSNCVSIGFSSTSIHWLSRIPCQISNYQFYTLAAENERQKFKQQAKLDFNAFIEHRARELVPGG
;
A
#
# COMPACT_ATOMS: atom_id res chain seq x y z
N LEU A 1 0.60 -35.84 3.70
CA LEU A 1 0.03 -35.09 4.85
C LEU A 1 -1.49 -35.07 4.71
N ARG A 2 -2.24 -35.75 5.58
CA ARG A 2 -3.73 -35.77 5.57
C ARG A 2 -4.23 -34.65 6.49
N ILE A 3 -4.90 -33.65 5.93
CA ILE A 3 -5.32 -32.40 6.60
C ILE A 3 -6.73 -32.53 7.25
N HIS A 4 -7.27 -33.75 7.40
CA HIS A 4 -8.69 -33.98 7.79
C HIS A 4 -9.08 -33.64 9.24
N HIS A 5 -8.18 -33.05 10.05
CA HIS A 5 -8.44 -32.73 11.46
C HIS A 5 -8.21 -31.26 11.84
N LEU A 6 -8.01 -30.35 10.88
CA LEU A 6 -7.89 -28.92 11.18
C LEU A 6 -9.28 -28.28 11.35
N ASN A 7 -9.79 -28.29 12.58
CA ASN A 7 -10.90 -27.40 12.98
C ASN A 7 -10.36 -25.99 13.23
N ILE A 8 -10.18 -25.22 12.16
CA ILE A 8 -9.81 -23.80 12.24
C ILE A 8 -11.11 -22.99 12.33
N SER A 9 -11.44 -22.52 13.53
CA SER A 9 -12.49 -21.51 13.71
C SER A 9 -11.93 -20.13 13.33
N PRO A 10 -12.66 -19.28 12.59
CA PRO A 10 -12.23 -17.92 12.33
C PRO A 10 -12.04 -17.18 13.66
N THR A 11 -10.82 -16.75 13.97
CA THR A 11 -10.56 -15.85 15.09
C THR A 11 -11.04 -14.42 14.76
N SER A 12 -11.27 -13.63 15.81
CA SER A 12 -11.61 -12.21 15.73
C SER A 12 -10.81 -11.49 14.64
N SER A 13 -11.50 -10.71 13.79
CA SER A 13 -10.89 -9.98 12.67
C SER A 13 -9.81 -9.03 13.18
N ARG A 14 -8.56 -9.28 12.81
CA ARG A 14 -7.42 -8.42 13.15
C ARG A 14 -7.57 -7.06 12.46
N PHE A 15 -7.21 -5.97 13.15
CA PHE A 15 -7.13 -4.64 12.54
C PHE A 15 -5.91 -4.57 11.62
N ILE A 16 -6.12 -4.30 10.32
CA ILE A 16 -5.06 -4.28 9.32
C ILE A 16 -4.91 -2.87 8.74
N ILE A 17 -3.69 -2.34 8.76
CA ILE A 17 -3.33 -1.12 8.04
C ILE A 17 -2.49 -1.51 6.83
N ALA A 18 -2.85 -1.04 5.65
CA ALA A 18 -2.07 -1.24 4.43
C ALA A 18 -1.41 0.08 4.02
N ASP A 19 -0.10 0.07 3.85
CA ASP A 19 0.71 1.20 3.41
C ASP A 19 1.17 0.97 1.96
N PHE A 20 0.59 1.71 1.03
CA PHE A 20 0.82 1.54 -0.41
C PHE A 20 1.87 2.53 -0.94
N GLY A 21 3.03 1.98 -1.31
CA GLY A 21 4.23 2.72 -1.69
C GLY A 21 5.12 3.04 -0.48
N SER A 22 5.44 2.01 0.31
CA SER A 22 6.19 2.13 1.55
C SER A 22 7.65 2.53 1.35
N SER A 23 8.19 2.31 0.16
CA SER A 23 9.62 2.37 -0.14
C SER A 23 10.41 1.55 0.90
N HIS A 24 11.55 2.07 1.33
CA HIS A 24 12.44 1.46 2.31
C HIS A 24 11.97 1.63 3.77
N GLY A 25 10.82 2.28 4.01
CA GLY A 25 10.19 2.33 5.34
C GLY A 25 10.45 3.58 6.19
N HIS A 26 11.52 4.37 5.96
CA HIS A 26 11.87 5.50 6.84
C HIS A 26 10.71 6.47 7.14
N ASN A 27 10.09 7.03 6.09
CA ASN A 27 8.97 7.96 6.26
C ASN A 27 7.66 7.23 6.59
N SER A 28 7.49 6.06 5.99
CA SER A 28 6.29 5.24 6.13
C SER A 28 6.07 4.81 7.57
N ILE A 29 7.08 4.22 8.22
CA ILE A 29 6.99 3.73 9.59
C ILE A 29 6.57 4.85 10.54
N GLN A 30 7.14 6.05 10.38
CA GLN A 30 6.75 7.21 11.18
C GLN A 30 5.28 7.62 10.95
N ALA A 31 4.83 7.69 9.70
CA ALA A 31 3.45 8.02 9.37
C ALA A 31 2.45 6.99 9.95
N ILE A 32 2.77 5.71 9.83
CA ILE A 32 1.96 4.62 10.38
C ILE A 32 1.88 4.71 11.91
N LYS A 33 2.98 5.02 12.60
CA LYS A 33 2.97 5.20 14.06
C LYS A 33 2.03 6.32 14.49
N ILE A 34 2.02 7.43 13.75
CA ILE A 34 1.10 8.55 14.02
C ILE A 34 -0.35 8.09 13.88
N ILE A 35 -0.68 7.33 12.83
CA ILE A 35 -2.02 6.76 12.64
C ILE A 35 -2.39 5.84 13.81
N ILE A 36 -1.51 4.92 14.19
CA ILE A 36 -1.73 3.98 15.29
C ILE A 36 -1.96 4.72 16.62
N GLN A 37 -1.12 5.69 16.94
CA GLN A 37 -1.23 6.50 18.15
C GLN A 37 -2.58 7.24 18.20
N TYR A 38 -3.00 7.85 17.09
CA TYR A 38 -4.29 8.54 17.01
C TYR A 38 -5.47 7.58 17.25
N LEU A 39 -5.45 6.39 16.65
CA LEU A 39 -6.51 5.39 16.81
C LEU A 39 -6.58 4.86 18.24
N GLN A 40 -5.44 4.64 18.88
CA GLN A 40 -5.35 4.23 20.29
C GLN A 40 -5.92 5.31 21.21
N GLN A 41 -5.51 6.57 21.03
CA GLN A 41 -6.02 7.71 21.81
C GLN A 41 -7.54 7.91 21.64
N SER A 42 -8.06 7.57 20.46
CA SER A 42 -9.49 7.67 20.14
C SER A 42 -10.31 6.45 20.56
N ASN A 43 -9.72 5.48 21.29
CA ASN A 43 -10.33 4.20 21.66
C ASN A 43 -10.90 3.40 20.45
N LYS A 44 -10.33 3.60 19.25
CA LYS A 44 -10.69 2.88 18.01
C LYS A 44 -9.83 1.64 17.78
N LEU A 45 -8.73 1.51 18.52
CA LEU A 45 -7.79 0.41 18.39
C LEU A 45 -7.31 -0.03 19.78
N SER A 46 -7.75 -1.21 20.22
CA SER A 46 -7.44 -1.76 21.55
C SER A 46 -6.22 -2.70 21.57
N THR A 47 -5.76 -3.15 20.40
CA THR A 47 -4.62 -4.07 20.26
C THR A 47 -3.69 -3.59 19.16
N SER A 48 -2.44 -4.04 19.19
CA SER A 48 -1.48 -3.71 18.14
C SER A 48 -1.95 -4.26 16.78
N PRO A 49 -1.98 -3.44 15.71
CA PRO A 49 -2.48 -3.86 14.41
C PRO A 49 -1.44 -4.67 13.63
N LEU A 50 -1.90 -5.37 12.60
CA LEU A 50 -1.02 -5.85 11.53
C LEU A 50 -0.84 -4.70 10.53
N VAL A 51 0.40 -4.38 10.18
CA VAL A 51 0.71 -3.39 9.15
C VAL A 51 1.33 -4.09 7.96
N ILE A 52 0.76 -3.87 6.78
CA ILE A 52 1.27 -4.42 5.53
C ILE A 52 1.90 -3.28 4.74
N HIS A 53 3.23 -3.29 4.65
CA HIS A 53 4.00 -2.38 3.80
C HIS A 53 4.08 -2.94 2.39
N ASN A 54 3.44 -2.25 1.46
CA ASN A 54 3.37 -2.62 0.06
C ASN A 54 4.23 -1.69 -0.80
N ASP A 55 4.98 -2.30 -1.73
CA ASP A 55 5.78 -1.62 -2.75
C ASP A 55 6.06 -2.62 -3.88
N LEU A 56 6.78 -2.19 -4.91
CA LEU A 56 7.19 -3.04 -6.02
C LEU A 56 8.14 -4.17 -5.54
N PRO A 57 8.17 -5.33 -6.23
CA PRO A 57 9.12 -6.39 -5.92
C PRO A 57 10.59 -5.94 -5.88
N THR A 58 10.93 -4.91 -6.65
CA THR A 58 12.28 -4.33 -6.77
C THR A 58 12.64 -3.34 -5.67
N ASN A 59 11.75 -3.06 -4.72
CA ASN A 59 12.05 -2.24 -3.56
C ASN A 59 13.16 -2.89 -2.70
N ASP A 60 13.94 -2.09 -1.98
CA ASP A 60 14.88 -2.66 -1.01
C ASP A 60 14.15 -2.97 0.31
N TRP A 61 13.64 -4.20 0.33
CA TRP A 61 12.99 -4.84 1.47
C TRP A 61 13.93 -5.09 2.65
N THR A 62 15.24 -5.20 2.41
CA THR A 62 16.22 -5.47 3.47
C THR A 62 16.25 -4.31 4.46
N THR A 63 16.33 -3.07 3.95
CA THR A 63 16.27 -1.87 4.77
C THR A 63 14.95 -1.77 5.54
N LEU A 64 13.81 -2.06 4.89
CA LEU A 64 12.52 -2.09 5.58
C LEU A 64 12.53 -3.08 6.75
N PHE A 65 13.00 -4.31 6.54
CA PHE A 65 13.03 -5.33 7.59
C PHE A 65 13.95 -4.97 8.75
N GLN A 66 15.09 -4.32 8.47
CA GLN A 66 15.99 -3.84 9.53
C GLN A 66 15.31 -2.77 10.38
N LEU A 67 14.65 -1.79 9.77
CA LEU A 67 13.91 -0.75 10.50
C LEU A 67 12.75 -1.34 11.32
N LEU A 68 12.02 -2.31 10.77
CA LEU A 68 10.94 -3.00 11.50
C LEU A 68 11.48 -3.85 12.66
N ALA A 69 12.66 -4.45 12.54
CA ALA A 69 13.28 -5.20 13.63
C ALA A 69 13.69 -4.30 14.81
N GLU A 70 13.95 -3.02 14.56
CA GLU A 70 14.24 -2.01 15.58
C GLU A 70 12.97 -1.37 16.17
N ASP A 71 11.81 -1.49 15.51
CA ASP A 71 10.55 -0.87 15.91
C ASP A 71 9.48 -1.89 16.35
N ASN A 72 9.24 -1.97 17.66
CA ASN A 72 8.24 -2.87 18.25
C ASN A 72 6.83 -2.25 18.39
N SER A 73 6.53 -1.14 17.71
CA SER A 73 5.23 -0.45 17.83
C SER A 73 4.07 -1.27 17.25
N TYR A 74 4.34 -2.10 16.24
CA TYR A 74 3.36 -2.95 15.56
C TYR A 74 3.99 -4.15 14.88
N HIS A 75 3.15 -5.11 14.46
CA HIS A 75 3.63 -6.23 13.66
C HIS A 75 3.59 -5.85 12.17
N GLY A 76 4.76 -5.58 11.59
CA GLY A 76 4.92 -5.21 10.18
C GLY A 76 5.24 -6.41 9.29
N VAL A 77 4.65 -6.45 8.09
CA VAL A 77 4.97 -7.42 7.03
C VAL A 77 5.15 -6.73 5.69
N ALA A 78 5.93 -7.31 4.80
CA ALA A 78 6.15 -6.81 3.44
C ALA A 78 5.22 -7.47 2.42
N ASN A 79 4.78 -6.70 1.43
CA ASN A 79 4.00 -7.16 0.29
C ASN A 79 4.56 -6.59 -1.02
N GLY A 80 5.35 -7.38 -1.74
CA GLY A 80 5.98 -6.99 -3.01
C GLY A 80 5.08 -7.14 -4.22
N HIS A 81 4.14 -6.21 -4.43
CA HIS A 81 3.21 -6.21 -5.56
C HIS A 81 2.90 -4.79 -6.00
N SER A 82 2.59 -4.59 -7.28
CA SER A 82 2.06 -3.31 -7.74
C SER A 82 0.70 -3.04 -7.11
N PHE A 83 0.58 -1.94 -6.38
CA PHE A 83 -0.70 -1.36 -5.93
C PHE A 83 -1.66 -0.96 -7.07
N TYR A 84 -1.27 -0.97 -8.35
CA TYR A 84 -2.23 -0.82 -9.45
C TYR A 84 -2.98 -2.12 -9.77
N GLN A 85 -2.70 -3.19 -9.03
CA GLN A 85 -3.42 -4.45 -9.04
C GLN A 85 -4.05 -4.71 -7.66
N GLN A 86 -4.88 -5.75 -7.55
CA GLN A 86 -5.28 -6.27 -6.25
C GLN A 86 -4.09 -6.98 -5.62
N CYS A 87 -3.59 -6.45 -4.51
CA CYS A 87 -2.42 -6.98 -3.82
C CYS A 87 -2.75 -7.52 -2.42
N LEU A 88 -4.01 -7.39 -1.98
CA LEU A 88 -4.51 -7.92 -0.72
C LEU A 88 -5.85 -8.67 -0.91
N PRO A 89 -6.19 -9.62 -0.03
CA PRO A 89 -7.51 -10.25 -0.04
C PRO A 89 -8.64 -9.23 0.09
N SER A 90 -9.81 -9.56 -0.44
CA SER A 90 -10.99 -8.70 -0.30
C SER A 90 -11.47 -8.63 1.14
N ASN A 91 -12.00 -7.46 1.54
CA ASN A 91 -12.56 -7.20 2.87
C ASN A 91 -11.61 -7.54 4.03
N CYS A 92 -10.33 -7.17 3.93
CA CYS A 92 -9.36 -7.40 5.02
C CYS A 92 -8.70 -6.13 5.56
N VAL A 93 -8.64 -5.05 4.78
CA VAL A 93 -7.94 -3.82 5.17
C VAL A 93 -8.87 -2.91 5.95
N SER A 94 -8.45 -2.50 7.16
CA SER A 94 -9.19 -1.55 7.99
C SER A 94 -8.88 -0.10 7.63
N ILE A 95 -7.62 0.20 7.28
CA ILE A 95 -7.19 1.53 6.83
C ILE A 95 -6.17 1.37 5.70
N GLY A 96 -6.39 2.06 4.58
CA GLY A 96 -5.38 2.24 3.54
C GLY A 96 -4.65 3.58 3.71
N PHE A 97 -3.32 3.56 3.64
CA PHE A 97 -2.46 4.74 3.64
C PHE A 97 -1.59 4.75 2.39
N SER A 98 -1.36 5.92 1.82
CA SER A 98 -0.45 6.10 0.70
C SER A 98 0.04 7.53 0.68
N SER A 99 1.35 7.73 0.54
CA SER A 99 1.95 9.06 0.49
C SER A 99 3.00 9.11 -0.61
N THR A 100 2.91 10.12 -1.48
CA THR A 100 3.90 10.39 -2.53
C THR A 100 4.25 9.19 -3.43
N SER A 101 3.31 8.28 -3.69
CA SER A 101 3.55 7.08 -4.51
C SER A 101 2.63 6.98 -5.73
N ILE A 102 1.36 7.36 -5.62
CA ILE A 102 0.34 7.25 -6.69
C ILE A 102 0.66 8.11 -7.94
N HIS A 103 1.59 9.07 -7.84
CA HIS A 103 2.02 9.85 -9.01
C HIS A 103 2.96 9.07 -9.94
N TRP A 104 3.56 7.97 -9.49
CA TRP A 104 4.36 7.08 -10.32
C TRP A 104 3.44 6.22 -11.18
N LEU A 105 3.49 6.40 -12.50
CA LEU A 105 2.67 5.62 -13.43
C LEU A 105 3.08 4.16 -13.47
N SER A 106 2.14 3.27 -13.78
CA SER A 106 2.39 1.83 -13.93
C SER A 106 3.32 1.50 -15.10
N ARG A 107 3.40 2.40 -16.08
CA ARG A 107 4.28 2.30 -17.25
C ARG A 107 4.52 3.66 -17.89
N ILE A 108 5.56 3.74 -18.72
CA ILE A 108 5.86 4.90 -19.56
C ILE A 108 4.97 4.86 -20.81
N PRO A 109 4.08 5.84 -21.05
CA PRO A 109 3.13 5.78 -22.18
C PRO A 109 3.77 6.07 -23.54
N CYS A 110 4.77 6.93 -23.58
CA CYS A 110 5.59 7.22 -24.75
C CYS A 110 6.92 7.86 -24.35
N GLN A 111 7.90 7.81 -25.24
CA GLN A 111 9.10 8.62 -25.11
C GLN A 111 8.74 10.12 -25.25
N ILE A 112 9.32 10.96 -24.41
CA ILE A 112 9.15 12.42 -24.49
C ILE A 112 10.26 12.97 -25.38
N SER A 113 9.89 13.80 -26.36
CA SER A 113 10.82 14.26 -27.40
C SER A 113 11.82 15.31 -26.90
N ASN A 114 11.37 16.25 -26.07
CA ASN A 114 12.12 17.49 -25.77
C ASN A 114 12.55 17.66 -24.30
N TYR A 115 11.93 16.93 -23.38
CA TYR A 115 12.12 17.10 -21.93
C TYR A 115 12.08 15.74 -21.21
N GLN A 116 12.61 15.67 -19.99
CA GLN A 116 12.51 14.46 -19.16
C GLN A 116 11.18 14.37 -18.37
N PHE A 117 10.55 15.52 -18.10
CA PHE A 117 9.31 15.58 -17.32
C PHE A 117 8.11 15.76 -18.24
N TYR A 118 7.10 14.90 -18.07
CA TYR A 118 5.91 14.93 -18.91
C TYR A 118 5.14 16.25 -18.78
N THR A 119 5.24 16.96 -17.66
CA THR A 119 4.59 18.27 -17.46
C THR A 119 5.07 19.33 -18.45
N LEU A 120 6.28 19.16 -19.00
CA LEU A 120 6.89 20.04 -20.01
C LEU A 120 6.82 19.46 -21.43
N ALA A 121 6.34 18.22 -21.58
CA ALA A 121 6.25 17.52 -22.86
C ALA A 121 5.30 18.20 -23.85
N ALA A 122 5.34 17.83 -25.13
CA ALA A 122 4.39 18.33 -26.12
C ALA A 122 2.94 17.94 -25.75
N GLU A 123 1.95 18.68 -26.24
CA GLU A 123 0.55 18.49 -25.84
C GLU A 123 0.05 17.05 -26.10
N ASN A 124 0.37 16.48 -27.26
CA ASN A 124 0.02 15.11 -27.60
C ASN A 124 0.68 14.07 -26.68
N GLU A 125 1.90 14.31 -26.20
CA GLU A 125 2.60 13.46 -25.23
C GLU A 125 1.97 13.62 -23.84
N ARG A 126 1.72 14.85 -23.38
CA ARG A 126 1.02 15.14 -22.12
C ARG A 126 -0.32 14.43 -22.01
N GLN A 127 -1.10 14.41 -23.09
CA GLN A 127 -2.40 13.72 -23.09
C GLN A 127 -2.25 12.20 -22.90
N LYS A 128 -1.20 11.57 -23.43
CA LYS A 128 -0.92 10.14 -23.19
C LYS A 128 -0.57 9.86 -21.73
N PHE A 129 0.26 10.71 -21.11
CA PHE A 129 0.57 10.62 -19.67
C PHE A 129 -0.66 10.85 -18.80
N LYS A 130 -1.51 11.84 -19.15
CA LYS A 130 -2.77 12.09 -18.46
C LYS A 130 -3.73 10.90 -18.57
N GLN A 131 -3.82 10.27 -19.74
CA GLN A 131 -4.63 9.07 -19.94
C GLN A 131 -4.14 7.91 -19.09
N GLN A 132 -2.82 7.67 -19.05
CA GLN A 132 -2.25 6.61 -18.21
C GLN A 132 -2.49 6.88 -16.72
N ALA A 133 -2.27 8.11 -16.25
CA ALA A 133 -2.55 8.51 -14.87
C ALA A 133 -4.02 8.26 -14.49
N LYS A 134 -4.96 8.54 -15.41
CA LYS A 134 -6.38 8.26 -15.20
C LYS A 134 -6.66 6.76 -15.07
N LEU A 135 -6.07 5.94 -15.94
CA LEU A 135 -6.23 4.48 -15.90
C LEU A 135 -5.66 3.90 -14.59
N ASP A 136 -4.47 4.34 -14.22
CA ASP A 136 -3.76 3.91 -13.01
C ASP A 136 -4.53 4.32 -11.74
N PHE A 137 -4.99 5.56 -11.66
CA PHE A 137 -5.76 6.04 -10.51
C PHE A 137 -7.09 5.30 -10.36
N ASN A 138 -7.80 5.05 -11.47
CA ASN A 138 -9.02 4.26 -11.44
C ASN A 138 -8.76 2.82 -10.95
N ALA A 139 -7.74 2.17 -11.48
CA ALA A 139 -7.36 0.82 -11.05
C ALA A 139 -6.99 0.79 -9.56
N PHE A 140 -6.21 1.78 -9.09
CA PHE A 140 -5.87 1.92 -7.68
C PHE A 140 -7.13 1.97 -6.82
N ILE A 141 -8.05 2.92 -7.06
CA ILE A 141 -9.26 3.08 -6.24
C ILE A 141 -10.16 1.83 -6.31
N GLU A 142 -10.34 1.24 -7.49
CA GLU A 142 -11.14 0.01 -7.64
C GLU A 142 -10.59 -1.16 -6.83
N HIS A 143 -9.27 -1.36 -6.85
CA HIS A 143 -8.65 -2.44 -6.08
C HIS A 143 -8.68 -2.16 -4.58
N ARG A 144 -8.42 -0.92 -4.15
CA ARG A 144 -8.53 -0.54 -2.73
C ARG A 144 -9.95 -0.72 -2.20
N ALA A 145 -10.97 -0.36 -2.99
CA ALA A 145 -12.36 -0.54 -2.61
C ALA A 145 -12.76 -2.00 -2.39
N ARG A 146 -12.13 -2.96 -3.11
CA ARG A 146 -12.36 -4.40 -2.90
C ARG A 146 -11.63 -4.93 -1.66
N GLU A 147 -10.48 -4.35 -1.33
CA GLU A 147 -9.60 -4.79 -0.24
C GLU A 147 -10.07 -4.27 1.14
N LEU A 148 -10.67 -3.08 1.17
CA LEU A 148 -11.19 -2.46 2.39
C LEU A 148 -12.38 -3.25 2.97
N VAL A 149 -12.45 -3.31 4.30
CA VAL A 149 -13.64 -3.79 5.02
C VAL A 149 -14.78 -2.77 4.89
N PRO A 150 -16.05 -3.17 5.07
CA PRO A 150 -17.15 -2.20 5.18
C PRO A 150 -16.87 -1.15 6.26
N GLY A 151 -16.88 0.13 5.87
CA GLY A 151 -16.61 1.27 6.76
C GLY A 151 -15.14 1.61 6.99
N GLY A 152 -14.22 0.93 6.29
CA GLY A 152 -12.80 1.29 6.20
C GLY A 152 -12.50 2.40 5.20
#